data_AF-A0A372Z7Z7-F1
#
_entry.id   AF-A0A372Z7Z7-F1
#
_cell.length_a   1.000
_cell.length_b   1.000
_cell.length_c   1.000
_cell.angle_alpha   90.00
_cell.angle_beta   90.00
_cell.angle_gamma   90.00
#
_symmetry.space_group_name_H-M   'P 1'
#
loop_
_entity.id
_entity.type
_entity.pdbx_description
1 polymer ?
#
loop_
_entity_poly.entity_id
_entity_poly.type
_entity_poly.pdbx_seq_one_letter_code
_entity_poly.pdbx_strand_id
1 'polypeptide(L)'
;MKKHNLYFMLTVLLAGLFASCSQEDMDGPQTNEPTSVTLSANVDGGIHTRADGKVTIPYFAFKLRYILEVWTTGANPELIYREEKTNSTGEGEDFTFTLVDNGDYKALLWADFVKGSGETTVTYSGGSYTHYEDQYYTTIPDLKTVTISRLALDGENTSFGTITPRTSLDAFYACHTISKKDGAYAEPVVLTRPFGQINISEKDADALANVYRARFTYNVPAGFNVESGEPTQTTVQTKTIQELNAQLSTGDFTANLYYDYVFTPATGQTTLGEMTVTFPQRPESNIVIADYVIPSNMPVVRNKRTNISGHIVSVSDKPSPAAKLSVTVSDGWSDGTIEKDVDLGDYYYDDETYSTTFDNTKTCIGIVYEVNADGKSGKIVGLTQTGMQDSKKWSEENVETGATNTTDGRANMATIAALIANSNGSKSWDNYPAFKWVTEQNNNTGNWDATNDKWYLPAKDEFSALYTAYDTYGKDDFNTKLTTAGGIKFNNNYYLSSTESSSNYSWYTSFSGSGTGVSEKINNYVVRCIRVFECHKAD
;
A
#
# COMPACT_ATOMS: atom_id res chain seq x y z
N MET A 1 1.80 -32.89 -8.46
CA MET A 1 2.53 -33.23 -9.72
C MET A 1 1.53 -33.63 -10.80
N LYS A 2 1.75 -33.16 -12.04
CA LYS A 2 1.13 -33.57 -13.32
C LYS A 2 -0.33 -33.16 -13.58
N LYS A 3 -0.55 -31.88 -13.94
CA LYS A 3 -1.62 -31.47 -14.88
C LYS A 3 -1.17 -30.43 -15.93
N HIS A 4 -0.05 -29.73 -15.69
CA HIS A 4 0.48 -28.71 -16.61
C HIS A 4 1.18 -29.24 -17.87
N ASN A 5 1.58 -30.52 -17.92
CA ASN A 5 2.29 -31.08 -19.09
C ASN A 5 1.39 -31.66 -20.18
N LEU A 6 0.07 -31.70 -20.01
CA LEU A 6 -0.81 -32.34 -20.99
C LEU A 6 -1.18 -31.40 -22.15
N TYR A 7 -1.33 -30.09 -21.88
CA TYR A 7 -1.54 -29.09 -22.93
C TYR A 7 -0.25 -28.83 -23.74
N PHE A 8 0.91 -28.95 -23.11
CA PHE A 8 2.22 -28.81 -23.77
C PHE A 8 2.55 -29.96 -24.75
N MET A 9 1.91 -31.13 -24.61
CA MET A 9 2.08 -32.26 -25.54
C MET A 9 0.98 -32.39 -26.59
N LEU A 10 -0.18 -31.73 -26.42
CA LEU A 10 -1.28 -31.85 -27.39
C LEU A 10 -1.12 -30.90 -28.58
N THR A 11 -0.46 -29.75 -28.40
CA THR A 11 -0.20 -28.76 -29.46
C THR A 11 0.86 -29.22 -30.47
N VAL A 12 1.86 -30.00 -30.03
CA VAL A 12 2.90 -30.57 -30.90
C VAL A 12 2.34 -31.67 -31.85
N LEU A 13 1.17 -32.23 -31.56
CA LEU A 13 0.57 -33.32 -32.34
C LEU A 13 -0.38 -32.87 -33.47
N LEU A 14 -0.88 -31.62 -33.45
CA LEU A 14 -1.81 -31.13 -34.48
C LEU A 14 -1.14 -30.45 -35.69
N ALA A 15 0.17 -30.19 -35.65
CA ALA A 15 0.91 -29.63 -36.79
C ALA A 15 1.23 -30.65 -37.91
N GLY A 16 0.84 -31.93 -37.75
CA GLY A 16 1.20 -33.03 -38.67
C GLY A 16 0.11 -33.47 -39.67
N LEU A 17 -1.04 -32.81 -39.75
CA LEU A 17 -2.16 -33.31 -40.57
C LEU A 17 -2.79 -32.24 -41.46
N PHE A 18 -2.04 -31.77 -42.45
CA PHE A 18 -2.60 -31.29 -43.72
C PHE A 18 -1.78 -31.79 -44.91
N ALA A 19 -1.71 -33.11 -45.08
CA ALA A 19 -1.53 -33.69 -46.41
C ALA A 19 -2.92 -33.78 -47.07
N SER A 20 -3.42 -32.64 -47.54
CA SER A 20 -4.65 -32.57 -48.32
C SER A 20 -4.32 -32.98 -49.76
N CYS A 21 -4.66 -34.22 -50.11
CA CYS A 21 -4.70 -34.68 -51.50
C CYS A 21 -5.75 -33.86 -52.27
N SER A 22 -5.26 -32.91 -53.07
CA SER A 22 -5.91 -32.51 -54.32
C SER A 22 -4.93 -32.91 -55.42
N GLN A 23 -5.25 -33.99 -56.12
CA GLN A 23 -4.44 -34.54 -57.19
C GLN A 23 -4.90 -33.87 -58.49
N GLU A 24 -4.13 -32.89 -58.99
CA GLU A 24 -4.17 -32.47 -60.39
C GLU A 24 -2.80 -31.88 -60.79
N ASP A 25 -2.10 -32.66 -61.61
CA ASP A 25 -1.03 -32.35 -62.57
C ASP A 25 0.21 -31.52 -62.16
N MET A 26 1.22 -32.29 -61.72
CA MET A 26 2.66 -32.21 -62.02
C MET A 26 3.27 -30.86 -62.42
N ASP A 27 3.99 -30.26 -61.47
CA ASP A 27 5.24 -29.54 -61.75
C ASP A 27 6.25 -29.77 -60.61
N GLY A 28 7.05 -30.86 -60.72
CA GLY A 28 8.16 -31.22 -59.82
C GLY A 28 7.81 -31.43 -58.32
N PRO A 29 8.68 -32.05 -57.50
CA PRO A 29 8.53 -31.94 -56.05
C PRO A 29 8.94 -30.51 -55.66
N GLN A 30 8.00 -29.58 -55.66
CA GLN A 30 8.14 -28.36 -54.88
C GLN A 30 8.03 -28.78 -53.40
N THR A 31 9.16 -29.09 -52.78
CA THR A 31 9.28 -29.07 -51.33
C THR A 31 9.19 -27.60 -50.93
N ASN A 32 7.99 -27.06 -50.88
CA ASN A 32 7.76 -25.76 -50.26
C ASN A 32 8.07 -25.95 -48.78
N GLU A 33 9.31 -25.61 -48.39
CA GLU A 33 9.72 -25.55 -46.99
C GLU A 33 8.69 -24.70 -46.23
N PRO A 34 8.20 -25.14 -45.05
CA PRO A 34 7.13 -24.45 -44.37
C PRO A 34 7.54 -23.01 -44.03
N THR A 35 6.75 -22.04 -44.51
CA THR A 35 6.92 -20.60 -44.24
C THR A 35 6.01 -20.11 -43.10
N SER A 36 5.28 -21.03 -42.46
CA SER A 36 4.35 -20.72 -41.38
C SER A 36 5.07 -20.31 -40.09
N VAL A 37 4.51 -19.31 -39.43
CA VAL A 37 4.92 -18.81 -38.13
C VAL A 37 3.70 -18.82 -37.23
N THR A 38 3.82 -19.43 -36.05
CA THR A 38 2.78 -19.45 -35.03
C THR A 38 3.31 -18.88 -33.72
N LEU A 39 2.65 -17.86 -33.19
CA LEU A 39 2.95 -17.31 -31.86
C LEU A 39 1.75 -17.55 -30.93
N SER A 40 1.99 -18.25 -29.83
CA SER A 40 0.96 -18.51 -28.82
C SER A 40 1.05 -17.46 -27.71
N ALA A 41 0.26 -16.40 -27.81
CA ALA A 41 0.25 -15.28 -26.88
C ALA A 41 -0.50 -15.66 -25.59
N ASN A 42 0.17 -15.56 -24.45
CA ASN A 42 -0.40 -15.89 -23.14
C ASN A 42 -0.05 -14.80 -22.14
N VAL A 43 -0.94 -14.48 -21.20
CA VAL A 43 -0.61 -13.60 -20.07
C VAL A 43 0.12 -14.41 -19.00
N ASP A 44 1.06 -13.79 -18.28
CA ASP A 44 1.84 -14.42 -17.22
C ASP A 44 0.95 -15.08 -16.13
N GLY A 45 1.32 -16.32 -15.78
CA GLY A 45 0.76 -17.15 -14.71
C GLY A 45 0.60 -16.42 -13.37
N GLY A 46 1.62 -15.66 -12.97
CA GLY A 46 1.67 -14.93 -11.70
C GLY A 46 0.78 -13.68 -11.65
N ILE A 47 0.14 -13.36 -12.77
CA ILE A 47 -0.69 -12.15 -12.96
C ILE A 47 -2.19 -12.50 -12.99
N HIS A 48 -2.54 -13.78 -13.11
CA HIS A 48 -3.92 -14.23 -13.12
C HIS A 48 -4.60 -14.09 -11.76
N THR A 49 -5.85 -13.63 -11.79
CA THR A 49 -6.71 -13.42 -10.60
C THR A 49 -7.59 -14.63 -10.29
N ARG A 50 -7.37 -15.78 -10.94
CA ARG A 50 -8.15 -17.02 -10.77
C ARG A 50 -7.23 -18.21 -10.61
N ALA A 51 -7.66 -19.17 -9.78
CA ALA A 51 -6.95 -20.42 -9.53
C ALA A 51 -6.79 -21.32 -10.77
N ASP A 52 -7.54 -21.05 -11.85
CA ASP A 52 -7.45 -21.78 -13.12
C ASP A 52 -6.43 -21.17 -14.11
N GLY A 53 -5.70 -20.12 -13.71
CA GLY A 53 -4.67 -19.49 -14.54
C GLY A 53 -5.22 -18.66 -15.68
N LYS A 54 -6.43 -18.07 -15.53
CA LYS A 54 -7.03 -17.18 -16.53
C LYS A 54 -7.14 -15.76 -16.02
N VAL A 55 -7.06 -14.80 -16.94
CA VAL A 55 -7.36 -13.40 -16.65
C VAL A 55 -8.87 -13.26 -16.40
N THR A 56 -9.27 -12.66 -15.28
CA THR A 56 -10.70 -12.37 -15.04
C THR A 56 -11.16 -11.28 -15.98
N ILE A 57 -12.20 -11.57 -16.78
CA ILE A 57 -12.91 -10.55 -17.54
C ILE A 57 -13.72 -9.67 -16.56
N PRO A 58 -13.47 -8.34 -16.51
CA PRO A 58 -14.06 -7.44 -15.51
C PRO A 58 -15.58 -7.41 -15.47
N TYR A 59 -16.22 -7.56 -16.63
CA TYR A 59 -17.67 -7.53 -16.80
C TYR A 59 -18.05 -8.21 -18.12
N PHE A 60 -19.23 -8.83 -18.20
CA PHE A 60 -19.61 -9.68 -19.35
C PHE A 60 -19.62 -8.95 -20.71
N ALA A 61 -19.67 -7.62 -20.71
CA ALA A 61 -19.60 -6.81 -21.92
C ALA A 61 -18.17 -6.50 -22.39
N PHE A 62 -17.14 -6.88 -21.63
CA PHE A 62 -15.75 -6.75 -22.05
C PHE A 62 -15.21 -8.05 -22.65
N LYS A 63 -14.23 -7.89 -23.54
CA LYS A 63 -13.39 -8.95 -24.08
C LYS A 63 -11.93 -8.54 -23.87
N LEU A 64 -11.05 -9.53 -23.72
CA LEU A 64 -9.61 -9.32 -23.80
C LEU A 64 -9.21 -9.33 -25.28
N ARG A 65 -8.78 -8.19 -25.81
CA ARG A 65 -8.24 -8.06 -27.15
C ARG A 65 -6.76 -8.40 -27.12
N TYR A 66 -6.29 -9.13 -28.12
CA TYR A 66 -4.87 -9.36 -28.41
C TYR A 66 -4.54 -8.75 -29.77
N ILE A 67 -3.44 -8.01 -29.83
CA ILE A 67 -2.92 -7.37 -31.05
C ILE A 67 -1.52 -7.92 -31.26
N LEU A 68 -1.25 -8.43 -32.46
CA LEU A 68 0.09 -8.77 -32.93
C LEU A 68 0.48 -7.80 -34.05
N GLU A 69 1.69 -7.24 -33.96
CA GLU A 69 2.39 -6.61 -35.07
C GLU A 69 3.73 -7.29 -35.31
N VAL A 70 4.08 -7.51 -36.57
CA VAL A 70 5.38 -8.06 -36.98
C VAL A 70 6.11 -7.04 -37.83
N TRP A 71 7.31 -6.69 -37.37
CA TRP A 71 8.18 -5.69 -37.97
C TRP A 71 9.45 -6.33 -38.52
N THR A 72 9.88 -5.89 -39.69
CA THR A 72 11.26 -6.15 -40.15
C THR A 72 12.27 -5.48 -39.23
N THR A 73 13.50 -5.98 -39.22
CA THR A 73 14.62 -5.37 -38.47
C THR A 73 15.53 -4.58 -39.40
N GLY A 74 16.29 -3.63 -38.86
CA GLY A 74 17.25 -2.82 -39.62
C GLY A 74 17.05 -1.32 -39.43
N ALA A 75 17.64 -0.53 -40.34
CA ALA A 75 17.65 0.94 -40.24
C ALA A 75 16.26 1.57 -40.46
N ASN A 76 15.42 0.93 -41.28
CA ASN A 76 14.05 1.36 -41.55
C ASN A 76 13.08 0.16 -41.35
N PRO A 77 12.72 -0.16 -40.10
CA PRO A 77 11.75 -1.22 -39.81
C PRO A 77 10.39 -0.94 -40.48
N GLU A 78 9.79 -1.94 -41.09
CA GLU A 78 8.49 -1.88 -41.75
C GLU A 78 7.50 -2.86 -41.10
N LEU A 79 6.26 -2.41 -40.90
CA LEU A 79 5.17 -3.26 -40.44
C LEU A 79 4.69 -4.13 -41.59
N ILE A 80 4.93 -5.44 -41.49
CA ILE A 80 4.64 -6.41 -42.56
C ILE A 80 3.45 -7.31 -42.24
N TYR A 81 3.07 -7.41 -40.96
CA TYR A 81 1.89 -8.16 -40.54
C TYR A 81 1.26 -7.53 -39.30
N ARG A 82 -0.07 -7.45 -39.26
CA ARG A 82 -0.86 -7.08 -38.09
C ARG A 82 -2.15 -7.89 -38.06
N GLU A 83 -2.52 -8.38 -36.89
CA GLU A 83 -3.77 -9.08 -36.64
C GLU A 83 -4.29 -8.71 -35.24
N GLU A 84 -5.61 -8.55 -35.10
CA GLU A 84 -6.27 -8.38 -33.81
C GLU A 84 -7.26 -9.52 -33.58
N LYS A 85 -7.34 -10.03 -32.35
CA LYS A 85 -8.30 -11.05 -31.91
C LYS A 85 -8.95 -10.61 -30.60
N THR A 86 -10.14 -11.12 -30.31
CA THR A 86 -10.79 -10.90 -29.00
C THR A 86 -11.21 -12.22 -28.38
N ASN A 87 -11.00 -12.33 -27.07
CA ASN A 87 -11.30 -13.50 -26.27
C ASN A 87 -12.23 -13.14 -25.10
N SER A 88 -13.30 -13.91 -24.90
CA SER A 88 -14.27 -13.69 -23.80
C SER A 88 -14.04 -14.62 -22.59
N THR A 89 -13.10 -15.55 -22.66
CA THR A 89 -12.78 -16.51 -21.59
C THR A 89 -11.53 -16.14 -20.79
N GLY A 90 -10.76 -15.15 -21.26
CA GLY A 90 -9.49 -14.75 -20.65
C GLY A 90 -8.33 -15.72 -20.96
N GLU A 91 -8.50 -16.58 -21.97
CA GLU A 91 -7.46 -17.48 -22.47
C GLU A 91 -6.50 -16.76 -23.41
N GLY A 92 -5.33 -17.38 -23.65
CA GLY A 92 -4.38 -16.94 -24.66
C GLY A 92 -4.90 -17.12 -26.10
N GLU A 93 -4.21 -16.51 -27.05
CA GLU A 93 -4.57 -16.54 -28.47
C GLU A 93 -3.37 -16.96 -29.35
N ASP A 94 -3.63 -17.79 -30.34
CA ASP A 94 -2.63 -18.20 -31.33
C ASP A 94 -2.71 -17.31 -32.57
N PHE A 95 -1.59 -16.70 -32.96
CA PHE A 95 -1.45 -15.96 -34.21
C PHE A 95 -0.69 -16.80 -35.22
N THR A 96 -1.28 -17.06 -36.39
CA THR A 96 -0.62 -17.85 -37.45
C THR A 96 -0.54 -17.04 -38.74
N PHE A 97 0.67 -16.85 -39.23
CA PHE A 97 0.97 -16.05 -40.41
C PHE A 97 2.16 -16.62 -41.18
N THR A 98 2.57 -15.97 -42.25
CA THR A 98 3.64 -16.44 -43.15
C THR A 98 4.81 -15.46 -43.16
N LEU A 99 6.02 -15.97 -43.00
CA LEU A 99 7.28 -15.26 -43.28
C LEU A 99 8.06 -16.08 -44.32
N VAL A 100 8.21 -15.52 -45.52
CA VAL A 100 8.89 -16.18 -46.65
C VAL A 100 10.41 -16.10 -46.50
N ASP A 101 10.91 -14.93 -46.12
CA ASP A 101 12.34 -14.71 -46.01
C ASP A 101 12.87 -15.18 -44.66
N ASN A 102 14.06 -15.80 -44.69
CA ASN A 102 14.82 -16.07 -43.49
C ASN A 102 15.40 -14.75 -42.94
N GLY A 103 15.41 -14.61 -41.61
CA GLY A 103 15.91 -13.41 -40.97
C GLY A 103 15.31 -13.18 -39.59
N ASP A 104 15.72 -12.07 -38.98
CA ASP A 104 15.22 -11.64 -37.69
C ASP A 104 14.11 -10.61 -37.85
N TYR A 105 13.01 -10.82 -37.13
CA TYR A 105 11.85 -9.95 -37.05
C TYR A 105 11.53 -9.64 -35.59
N LYS A 106 10.76 -8.58 -35.36
CA LYS A 106 10.19 -8.29 -34.05
C LYS A 106 8.68 -8.46 -34.07
N ALA A 107 8.17 -9.26 -33.14
CA ALA A 107 6.76 -9.34 -32.83
C ALA A 107 6.45 -8.45 -31.63
N LEU A 108 5.64 -7.42 -31.83
CA LEU A 108 5.09 -6.59 -30.77
C LEU A 108 3.70 -7.13 -30.45
N LEU A 109 3.46 -7.46 -29.19
CA LEU A 109 2.16 -7.93 -28.73
C LEU A 109 1.61 -7.00 -27.66
N TRP A 110 0.32 -6.72 -27.76
CA TRP A 110 -0.46 -5.96 -26.78
C TRP A 110 -1.75 -6.69 -26.48
N ALA A 111 -2.17 -6.68 -25.21
CA ALA A 111 -3.47 -7.19 -24.83
C ALA A 111 -4.17 -6.25 -23.84
N ASP A 112 -5.40 -5.87 -24.12
CA ASP A 112 -6.20 -4.94 -23.30
C ASP A 112 -7.69 -5.26 -23.32
N PHE A 113 -8.43 -4.67 -22.39
CA PHE A 113 -9.89 -4.85 -22.36
C PHE A 113 -10.61 -3.85 -23.25
N VAL A 114 -11.48 -4.36 -24.11
CA VAL A 114 -12.35 -3.60 -24.99
C VAL A 114 -13.79 -4.11 -24.89
N LYS A 115 -14.78 -3.34 -25.35
CA LYS A 115 -16.17 -3.82 -25.43
C LYS A 115 -16.37 -4.90 -26.50
N GLY A 116 -15.46 -4.98 -27.48
CA GLY A 116 -15.50 -5.99 -28.54
C GLY A 116 -16.65 -5.81 -29.52
N SER A 117 -17.13 -4.57 -29.66
CA SER A 117 -18.04 -4.04 -30.68
C SER A 117 -17.31 -2.94 -31.47
N GLY A 118 -17.87 -2.50 -32.61
CA GLY A 118 -17.28 -1.40 -33.38
C GLY A 118 -16.09 -1.82 -34.25
N GLU A 119 -16.24 -2.92 -34.99
CA GLU A 119 -15.21 -3.42 -35.89
C GLU A 119 -15.09 -2.58 -37.16
N THR A 120 -13.86 -2.28 -37.57
CA THR A 120 -13.54 -1.61 -38.84
C THR A 120 -12.41 -2.35 -39.56
N THR A 121 -12.33 -2.21 -40.88
CA THR A 121 -11.19 -2.73 -41.64
C THR A 121 -10.17 -1.63 -41.84
N VAL A 122 -8.93 -1.87 -41.43
CA VAL A 122 -7.81 -0.94 -41.62
C VAL A 122 -6.86 -1.53 -42.65
N THR A 123 -6.45 -0.72 -43.62
CA THR A 123 -5.47 -1.10 -44.65
C THR A 123 -4.14 -0.41 -44.40
N TYR A 124 -3.05 -1.15 -44.54
CA TYR A 124 -1.67 -0.70 -44.36
C TYR A 124 -0.77 -1.39 -45.41
N SER A 125 0.52 -1.10 -45.41
CA SER A 125 1.48 -1.65 -46.39
C SER A 125 1.53 -3.18 -46.42
N GLY A 126 1.37 -3.83 -45.26
CA GLY A 126 1.38 -5.29 -45.12
C GLY A 126 0.04 -5.98 -45.33
N GLY A 127 -1.03 -5.25 -45.71
CA GLY A 127 -2.34 -5.82 -46.03
C GLY A 127 -3.49 -5.10 -45.33
N SER A 128 -4.47 -5.85 -44.85
CA SER A 128 -5.60 -5.32 -44.08
C SER A 128 -5.92 -6.20 -42.89
N TYR A 129 -6.40 -5.59 -41.81
CA TYR A 129 -6.83 -6.30 -40.60
C TYR A 129 -8.14 -5.72 -40.06
N THR A 130 -8.83 -6.51 -39.24
CA THR A 130 -9.98 -6.03 -38.46
C THR A 130 -9.47 -5.30 -37.22
N HIS A 131 -9.82 -4.03 -37.09
CA HIS A 131 -9.58 -3.23 -35.90
C HIS A 131 -10.82 -3.22 -35.02
N TYR A 132 -10.66 -3.56 -33.75
CA TYR A 132 -11.69 -3.39 -32.74
C TYR A 132 -11.57 -2.01 -32.11
N GLU A 133 -12.68 -1.28 -31.97
CA GLU A 133 -12.71 0.07 -31.39
C GLU A 133 -11.92 0.16 -30.08
N ASP A 134 -10.94 1.06 -30.05
CA ASP A 134 -10.12 1.35 -28.88
C ASP A 134 -10.98 1.87 -27.71
N GLN A 135 -10.77 1.29 -26.52
CA GLN A 135 -11.52 1.66 -25.32
C GLN A 135 -10.67 2.57 -24.40
N TYR A 136 -9.65 1.99 -23.76
CA TYR A 136 -8.79 2.70 -22.79
C TYR A 136 -7.40 3.05 -23.32
N TYR A 137 -6.97 2.34 -24.36
CA TYR A 137 -5.68 2.51 -24.99
C TYR A 137 -5.89 2.68 -26.49
N THR A 138 -5.35 3.76 -27.03
CA THR A 138 -5.28 3.98 -28.46
C THR A 138 -4.09 3.19 -29.02
N THR A 139 -4.36 2.30 -29.98
CA THR A 139 -3.37 1.35 -30.53
C THR A 139 -3.09 1.56 -32.02
N ILE A 140 -3.57 2.70 -32.54
CA ILE A 140 -3.34 3.22 -33.89
C ILE A 140 -2.48 4.49 -33.77
N PRO A 141 -1.48 4.72 -34.63
CA PRO A 141 -1.19 3.96 -35.85
C PRO A 141 -0.52 2.60 -35.61
N ASP A 142 0.20 2.43 -34.51
CA ASP A 142 0.91 1.18 -34.21
C ASP A 142 1.22 1.00 -32.71
N LEU A 143 1.76 -0.18 -32.35
CA LEU A 143 2.10 -0.53 -30.97
C LEU A 143 3.36 0.16 -30.42
N LYS A 144 4.09 0.95 -31.23
CA LYS A 144 5.22 1.76 -30.73
C LYS A 144 4.75 3.07 -30.11
N THR A 145 3.48 3.43 -30.29
CA THR A 145 2.90 4.69 -29.80
C THR A 145 1.57 4.48 -29.07
N VAL A 146 1.43 3.42 -28.27
CA VAL A 146 0.20 3.20 -27.49
C VAL A 146 -0.03 4.39 -26.55
N THR A 147 -1.22 4.99 -26.55
CA THR A 147 -1.55 6.13 -25.67
C THR A 147 -2.78 5.87 -24.82
N ILE A 148 -2.80 6.42 -23.61
CA ILE A 148 -3.97 6.40 -22.73
C ILE A 148 -5.08 7.25 -23.38
N SER A 149 -6.28 6.69 -23.51
CA SER A 149 -7.43 7.40 -24.08
C SER A 149 -8.00 8.42 -23.08
N ARG A 150 -8.74 9.42 -23.59
CA ARG A 150 -9.51 10.34 -22.72
C ARG A 150 -10.49 9.60 -21.84
N LEU A 151 -11.06 8.49 -22.32
CA LEU A 151 -11.98 7.68 -21.55
C LEU A 151 -11.32 7.00 -20.35
N ALA A 152 -10.06 6.57 -20.47
CA ALA A 152 -9.29 6.02 -19.35
C ALA A 152 -8.92 7.07 -18.29
N LEU A 153 -8.86 8.34 -18.68
CA LEU A 153 -8.51 9.47 -17.81
C LEU A 153 -9.74 10.05 -17.12
N ASP A 154 -10.77 10.35 -17.90
CA ASP A 154 -11.96 11.08 -17.46
C ASP A 154 -13.05 10.13 -16.92
N GLY A 155 -12.95 8.82 -17.20
CA GLY A 155 -14.01 7.83 -16.98
C GLY A 155 -15.10 7.93 -18.05
N GLU A 156 -16.07 7.01 -18.03
CA GLU A 156 -17.25 7.13 -18.91
C GLU A 156 -18.04 8.38 -18.53
N ASN A 157 -18.22 9.29 -19.49
CA ASN A 157 -18.98 10.56 -19.38
C ASN A 157 -20.49 10.29 -19.24
N THR A 158 -20.88 9.39 -18.34
CA THR A 158 -22.27 9.13 -17.99
C THR A 158 -22.66 10.08 -16.88
N SER A 159 -23.79 10.76 -17.07
CA SER A 159 -24.49 11.44 -16.00
C SER A 159 -24.87 10.40 -14.95
N PHE A 160 -23.98 10.19 -13.99
CA PHE A 160 -24.17 9.43 -12.75
C PHE A 160 -24.93 8.10 -12.90
N GLY A 161 -24.24 6.99 -13.24
CA GLY A 161 -24.94 5.70 -13.19
C GLY A 161 -24.22 4.38 -13.46
N THR A 162 -23.05 4.33 -14.10
CA THR A 162 -22.43 3.02 -14.38
C THR A 162 -20.96 3.01 -13.99
N ILE A 163 -20.68 2.34 -12.86
CA ILE A 163 -19.34 2.03 -12.38
C ILE A 163 -18.69 1.17 -13.47
N THR A 164 -17.68 1.72 -14.15
CA THR A 164 -16.79 0.88 -14.94
C THR A 164 -15.84 0.22 -13.94
N PRO A 165 -15.79 -1.12 -13.85
CA PRO A 165 -14.83 -1.79 -12.99
C PRO A 165 -13.43 -1.37 -13.45
N ARG A 166 -12.71 -0.65 -12.60
CA ARG A 166 -11.42 -0.05 -12.95
C ARG A 166 -10.33 -1.11 -13.21
N THR A 167 -10.63 -2.38 -12.93
CA THR A 167 -9.93 -3.58 -13.41
C THR A 167 -9.90 -3.71 -14.93
N SER A 168 -10.80 -3.05 -15.67
CA SER A 168 -10.77 -3.00 -17.14
C SER A 168 -9.67 -2.11 -17.72
N LEU A 169 -8.95 -1.35 -16.87
CA LEU A 169 -7.75 -0.62 -17.26
C LEU A 169 -6.48 -1.48 -17.24
N ASP A 170 -6.56 -2.76 -16.91
CA ASP A 170 -5.38 -3.61 -17.00
C ASP A 170 -5.04 -3.94 -18.46
N ALA A 171 -3.75 -4.15 -18.73
CA ALA A 171 -3.23 -4.51 -20.05
C ALA A 171 -1.86 -5.18 -19.94
N PHE A 172 -1.45 -5.84 -21.01
CA PHE A 172 -0.25 -6.67 -21.07
C PHE A 172 0.49 -6.45 -22.38
N TYR A 173 1.80 -6.65 -22.38
CA TYR A 173 2.62 -6.49 -23.57
C TYR A 173 3.78 -7.49 -23.62
N ALA A 174 4.31 -7.68 -24.82
CA ALA A 174 5.60 -8.33 -25.06
C ALA A 174 6.26 -7.77 -26.32
N CYS A 175 7.60 -7.78 -26.35
CA CYS A 175 8.38 -7.63 -27.57
C CYS A 175 9.21 -8.91 -27.73
N HIS A 176 8.84 -9.73 -28.72
CA HIS A 176 9.47 -11.02 -28.99
C HIS A 176 10.31 -10.97 -30.25
N THR A 177 11.48 -11.61 -30.24
CA THR A 177 12.33 -11.73 -31.43
C THR A 177 12.01 -13.04 -32.14
N ILE A 178 11.66 -12.95 -33.43
CA ILE A 178 11.49 -14.11 -34.30
C ILE A 178 12.77 -14.26 -35.12
N SER A 179 13.51 -15.35 -34.94
CA SER A 179 14.63 -15.72 -35.81
C SER A 179 14.18 -16.79 -36.81
N LYS A 180 13.58 -16.37 -37.92
CA LYS A 180 13.06 -17.26 -38.95
C LYS A 180 14.20 -17.92 -39.73
N LYS A 181 14.12 -19.24 -39.83
CA LYS A 181 14.98 -20.11 -40.66
C LYS A 181 14.10 -21.00 -41.53
N ASP A 182 14.71 -21.86 -42.34
CA ASP A 182 13.97 -22.87 -43.10
C ASP A 182 13.08 -23.71 -42.17
N GLY A 183 11.85 -23.98 -42.62
CA GLY A 183 10.83 -24.69 -41.85
C GLY A 183 9.94 -23.78 -40.97
N ALA A 184 8.93 -24.41 -40.35
CA ALA A 184 7.95 -23.70 -39.52
C ALA A 184 8.60 -23.14 -38.24
N TYR A 185 8.16 -21.95 -37.82
CA TYR A 185 8.52 -21.35 -36.55
C TYR A 185 7.31 -21.37 -35.61
N ALA A 186 7.46 -21.88 -34.39
CA ALA A 186 6.39 -21.84 -33.40
C ALA A 186 6.95 -21.63 -32.00
N GLU A 187 6.51 -20.60 -31.30
CA GLU A 187 6.95 -20.29 -29.93
C GLU A 187 5.80 -19.69 -29.10
N PRO A 188 5.71 -20.00 -27.80
CA PRO A 188 4.85 -19.27 -26.88
C PRO A 188 5.44 -17.91 -26.55
N VAL A 189 4.59 -16.90 -26.39
CA VAL A 189 5.00 -15.55 -25.96
C VAL A 189 4.22 -15.17 -24.70
N VAL A 190 4.93 -14.88 -23.62
CA VAL A 190 4.34 -14.48 -22.35
C VAL A 190 4.29 -12.96 -22.25
N LEU A 191 3.08 -12.41 -22.16
CA LEU A 191 2.82 -11.00 -21.97
C LEU A 191 2.82 -10.65 -20.48
N THR A 192 3.45 -9.53 -20.15
CA THR A 192 3.57 -9.01 -18.78
C THR A 192 2.97 -7.61 -18.69
N ARG A 193 2.75 -7.08 -17.48
CA ARG A 193 2.20 -5.73 -17.31
C ARG A 193 3.24 -4.65 -17.69
N PRO A 194 2.82 -3.60 -18.41
CA PRO A 194 3.60 -2.38 -18.58
C PRO A 194 3.44 -1.42 -17.38
N PHE A 195 2.66 -1.81 -16.36
CA PHE A 195 2.24 -0.94 -15.25
C PHE A 195 2.83 -1.36 -13.91
N GLY A 196 2.88 -0.39 -12.99
CA GLY A 196 2.69 -0.64 -11.56
C GLY A 196 1.30 -0.15 -11.13
N GLN A 197 0.78 -0.71 -10.05
CA GLN A 197 -0.49 -0.27 -9.47
C GLN A 197 -0.24 0.66 -8.27
N ILE A 198 -1.02 1.73 -8.15
CA ILE A 198 -1.16 2.49 -6.90
C ILE A 198 -2.47 2.12 -6.22
N ASN A 199 -2.45 2.02 -4.90
CA ASN A 199 -3.61 1.73 -4.06
C ASN A 199 -3.66 2.79 -2.97
N ILE A 200 -4.78 3.48 -2.83
CA ILE A 200 -4.98 4.58 -1.90
C ILE A 200 -6.07 4.18 -0.91
N SER A 201 -5.74 4.27 0.38
CA SER A 201 -6.63 3.84 1.47
C SER A 201 -6.71 4.86 2.61
N GLU A 202 -7.93 5.15 3.04
CA GLU A 202 -8.24 5.79 4.32
C GLU A 202 -8.13 4.76 5.45
N LYS A 203 -7.53 5.14 6.59
CA LYS A 203 -7.39 4.26 7.76
C LYS A 203 -8.54 4.42 8.76
N ASP A 204 -9.14 5.61 8.84
CA ASP A 204 -10.30 5.87 9.67
C ASP A 204 -11.58 5.39 8.95
N ALA A 205 -12.12 4.27 9.44
CA ALA A 205 -13.34 3.69 8.89
C ALA A 205 -14.57 4.59 9.05
N ASP A 206 -14.63 5.40 10.11
CA ASP A 206 -15.73 6.33 10.35
C ASP A 206 -15.62 7.54 9.42
N ALA A 207 -14.42 8.09 9.23
CA ALA A 207 -14.17 9.13 8.24
C ALA A 207 -14.47 8.63 6.82
N LEU A 208 -13.99 7.43 6.47
CA LEU A 208 -14.26 6.79 5.18
C LEU A 208 -15.75 6.63 4.92
N ALA A 209 -16.55 6.24 5.92
CA ALA A 209 -18.00 6.09 5.78
C ALA A 209 -18.72 7.40 5.39
N ASN A 210 -18.11 8.56 5.65
CA ASN A 210 -18.63 9.87 5.27
C ASN A 210 -18.30 10.28 3.83
N VAL A 211 -17.30 9.64 3.19
CA VAL A 211 -16.85 10.00 1.84
C VAL A 211 -17.93 9.66 0.83
N TYR A 212 -18.65 10.64 0.28
CA TYR A 212 -19.59 10.31 -0.80
C TYR A 212 -18.88 9.96 -2.10
N ARG A 213 -17.84 10.72 -2.44
CA ARG A 213 -17.01 10.60 -3.64
C ARG A 213 -15.64 11.21 -3.37
N ALA A 214 -14.63 10.73 -4.09
CA ALA A 214 -13.32 11.35 -4.15
C ALA A 214 -12.92 11.59 -5.62
N ARG A 215 -12.16 12.65 -5.88
CA ARG A 215 -11.54 12.92 -7.18
C ARG A 215 -10.04 13.07 -6.97
N PHE A 216 -9.27 12.24 -7.66
CA PHE A 216 -7.82 12.29 -7.69
C PHE A 216 -7.35 13.06 -8.93
N THR A 217 -6.35 13.91 -8.79
CA THR A 217 -5.76 14.66 -9.91
C THR A 217 -4.24 14.64 -9.77
N TYR A 218 -3.59 14.00 -10.74
CA TYR A 218 -2.14 13.83 -10.81
C TYR A 218 -1.71 13.52 -12.24
N ASN A 219 -0.39 13.56 -12.48
CA ASN A 219 0.20 13.31 -13.79
C ASN A 219 0.66 11.85 -13.90
N VAL A 220 0.40 11.24 -15.06
CA VAL A 220 0.88 9.91 -15.43
C VAL A 220 1.51 9.95 -16.83
N PRO A 221 2.40 9.01 -17.17
CA PRO A 221 2.89 8.88 -18.55
C PRO A 221 1.71 8.72 -19.53
N ALA A 222 1.78 9.41 -20.66
CA ALA A 222 0.71 9.51 -21.66
C ALA A 222 0.51 8.20 -22.44
N GLY A 223 1.50 7.32 -22.43
CA GLY A 223 1.53 6.15 -23.29
C GLY A 223 2.71 5.24 -23.00
N PHE A 224 2.89 4.28 -23.90
CA PHE A 224 3.87 3.21 -23.79
C PHE A 224 4.33 2.75 -25.16
N ASN A 225 5.62 2.45 -25.29
CA ASN A 225 6.19 1.87 -26.49
C ASN A 225 6.42 0.37 -26.26
N VAL A 226 5.69 -0.47 -26.98
CA VAL A 226 5.77 -1.94 -26.82
C VAL A 226 7.14 -2.50 -27.22
N GLU A 227 7.80 -1.90 -28.22
CA GLU A 227 9.11 -2.34 -28.70
C GLU A 227 10.23 -2.09 -27.69
N SER A 228 10.30 -0.88 -27.12
CA SER A 228 11.30 -0.58 -26.08
C SER A 228 10.88 -1.10 -24.71
N GLY A 229 9.58 -1.34 -24.52
CA GLY A 229 9.00 -1.68 -23.22
C GLY A 229 9.05 -0.52 -22.23
N GLU A 230 8.95 0.73 -22.68
CA GLU A 230 9.14 1.92 -21.83
C GLU A 230 7.95 2.89 -21.92
N PRO A 231 7.61 3.60 -20.83
CA PRO A 231 6.62 4.67 -20.85
C PRO A 231 7.07 5.82 -21.75
N THR A 232 6.11 6.54 -22.33
CA THR A 232 6.41 7.77 -23.06
C THR A 232 6.77 8.90 -22.09
N GLN A 233 7.62 9.83 -22.54
CA GLN A 233 8.04 10.98 -21.72
C GLN A 233 6.94 12.03 -21.54
N THR A 234 5.99 12.11 -22.47
CA THR A 234 4.82 12.99 -22.36
C THR A 234 3.96 12.50 -21.19
N THR A 235 3.48 13.42 -20.34
CA THR A 235 2.53 13.10 -19.28
C THR A 235 1.17 13.70 -19.57
N VAL A 236 0.08 13.04 -19.16
CA VAL A 236 -1.28 13.60 -19.24
C VAL A 236 -1.78 13.99 -17.85
N GLN A 237 -2.47 15.11 -17.76
CA GLN A 237 -3.10 15.61 -16.52
C GLN A 237 -4.54 15.12 -16.41
N THR A 238 -4.95 14.85 -15.17
CA THR A 238 -6.32 14.58 -14.70
C THR A 238 -6.74 13.12 -14.86
N LYS A 239 -6.91 12.42 -13.73
CA LYS A 239 -7.52 11.09 -13.71
C LYS A 239 -8.62 10.96 -12.66
N THR A 240 -9.86 11.21 -13.05
CA THR A 240 -11.02 11.30 -12.15
C THR A 240 -11.81 10.00 -12.09
N ILE A 241 -11.93 9.31 -10.94
CA ILE A 241 -13.03 8.33 -10.70
C ILE A 241 -13.48 8.33 -9.22
N GLN A 242 -14.80 8.25 -9.07
CA GLN A 242 -15.66 8.07 -7.89
C GLN A 242 -15.75 6.59 -7.47
N GLU A 243 -15.38 6.21 -6.24
CA GLU A 243 -15.92 5.00 -5.58
C GLU A 243 -16.08 5.23 -4.07
N LEU A 244 -17.31 5.52 -3.63
CA LEU A 244 -17.74 5.08 -2.30
C LEU A 244 -19.17 4.53 -2.40
N ASN A 245 -19.27 3.27 -2.81
CA ASN A 245 -20.25 2.37 -2.21
C ASN A 245 -19.98 0.91 -2.59
N ALA A 246 -19.68 0.13 -1.54
CA ALA A 246 -19.96 -1.30 -1.37
C ALA A 246 -19.24 -2.38 -2.22
N GLN A 247 -18.31 -2.08 -3.14
CA GLN A 247 -17.71 -3.13 -4.00
C GLN A 247 -16.18 -3.22 -4.05
N LEU A 248 -15.41 -2.29 -3.46
CA LEU A 248 -13.95 -2.50 -3.34
C LEU A 248 -13.59 -3.66 -2.40
N SER A 249 -14.53 -4.08 -1.53
CA SER A 249 -14.34 -5.15 -0.55
C SER A 249 -14.60 -6.57 -1.09
N THR A 250 -14.82 -6.75 -2.39
CA THR A 250 -14.91 -8.11 -2.99
C THR A 250 -13.79 -8.32 -4.00
N GLY A 251 -12.72 -8.99 -3.57
CA GLY A 251 -11.58 -9.39 -4.40
C GLY A 251 -10.23 -9.00 -3.79
N ASP A 252 -9.14 -9.28 -4.51
CA ASP A 252 -7.74 -9.09 -4.10
C ASP A 252 -7.30 -7.61 -4.01
N PHE A 253 -8.22 -6.66 -3.84
CA PHE A 253 -7.96 -5.22 -3.83
C PHE A 253 -7.78 -4.71 -2.40
N THR A 254 -6.64 -4.05 -2.14
CA THR A 254 -6.32 -3.47 -0.82
C THR A 254 -6.68 -1.97 -0.72
N ALA A 255 -7.06 -1.33 -1.82
CA ALA A 255 -7.48 0.07 -1.84
C ALA A 255 -8.92 0.23 -1.34
N ASN A 256 -9.20 1.26 -0.54
CA ASN A 256 -10.57 1.61 -0.12
C ASN A 256 -11.03 3.01 -0.56
N LEU A 257 -10.14 3.85 -1.09
CA LEU A 257 -10.48 5.14 -1.71
C LEU A 257 -10.32 5.10 -3.22
N TYR A 258 -9.21 4.58 -3.72
CA TYR A 258 -8.86 4.64 -5.13
C TYR A 258 -7.69 3.72 -5.47
N TYR A 259 -7.66 3.15 -6.67
CA TYR A 259 -6.46 2.51 -7.21
C TYR A 259 -6.21 2.94 -8.64
N ASP A 260 -4.97 2.82 -9.13
CA ASP A 260 -4.65 3.04 -10.55
C ASP A 260 -3.53 2.18 -11.12
N TYR A 261 -3.57 1.91 -12.43
CA TYR A 261 -2.47 1.39 -13.23
C TYR A 261 -1.73 2.55 -13.90
N VAL A 262 -0.44 2.68 -13.59
CA VAL A 262 0.44 3.73 -14.13
C VAL A 262 1.55 3.06 -14.92
N PHE A 263 1.83 3.55 -16.14
CA PHE A 263 2.94 3.02 -16.93
C PHE A 263 4.27 3.22 -16.19
N THR A 264 5.12 2.19 -16.23
CA THR A 264 6.39 2.15 -15.49
C THR A 264 7.52 1.68 -16.37
N PRO A 265 8.78 2.12 -16.16
CA PRO A 265 9.93 1.58 -16.88
C PRO A 265 10.19 0.10 -16.53
N ALA A 266 10.95 -0.61 -17.36
CA ALA A 266 11.29 -2.02 -17.07
C ALA A 266 12.21 -2.17 -15.85
N THR A 267 13.05 -1.16 -15.61
CA THR A 267 13.94 -1.08 -14.45
C THR A 267 13.76 0.25 -13.72
N GLY A 268 13.83 0.24 -12.38
CA GLY A 268 13.59 1.43 -11.56
C GLY A 268 12.12 1.67 -11.26
N GLN A 269 11.69 2.94 -11.28
CA GLN A 269 10.34 3.36 -10.91
C GLN A 269 9.86 4.57 -11.73
N THR A 270 8.56 4.68 -11.93
CA THR A 270 7.91 5.97 -12.24
C THR A 270 7.72 6.71 -10.92
N THR A 271 8.09 7.98 -10.86
CA THR A 271 7.88 8.80 -9.66
C THR A 271 6.74 9.77 -9.91
N LEU A 272 5.68 9.68 -9.12
CA LEU A 272 4.52 10.57 -9.26
C LEU A 272 4.80 11.94 -8.64
N GLY A 273 4.19 12.97 -9.23
CA GLY A 273 4.08 14.30 -8.64
C GLY A 273 3.07 14.34 -7.50
N GLU A 274 2.75 15.54 -7.02
CA GLU A 274 1.67 15.73 -6.06
C GLU A 274 0.35 15.23 -6.62
N MET A 275 -0.50 14.66 -5.75
CA MET A 275 -1.85 14.26 -6.11
C MET A 275 -2.85 15.07 -5.27
N THR A 276 -3.71 15.83 -5.94
CA THR A 276 -4.82 16.52 -5.27
C THR A 276 -6.01 15.57 -5.16
N VAL A 277 -6.56 15.48 -3.96
CA VAL A 277 -7.76 14.71 -3.64
C VAL A 277 -8.85 15.70 -3.25
N THR A 278 -9.94 15.74 -4.01
CA THR A 278 -11.11 16.57 -3.66
C THR A 278 -12.32 15.72 -3.34
N PHE A 279 -13.13 16.17 -2.39
CA PHE A 279 -14.28 15.43 -1.87
C PHE A 279 -15.58 16.17 -2.12
N PRO A 280 -16.27 15.90 -3.24
CA PRO A 280 -17.56 16.52 -3.51
C PRO A 280 -18.58 16.20 -2.42
N GLN A 281 -19.20 17.25 -1.87
CA GLN A 281 -20.27 17.12 -0.89
C GLN A 281 -21.44 16.31 -1.45
N ARG A 282 -21.98 15.40 -0.64
CA ARG A 282 -23.21 14.68 -0.99
C ARG A 282 -24.37 15.67 -1.07
N PRO A 283 -25.19 15.66 -2.13
CA PRO A 283 -26.47 16.36 -2.11
C PRO A 283 -27.25 15.94 -0.86
N GLU A 284 -27.75 16.89 -0.09
CA GLU A 284 -28.52 16.68 1.16
C GLU A 284 -27.72 16.36 2.45
N SER A 285 -26.39 16.18 2.38
CA SER A 285 -25.56 16.06 3.61
C SER A 285 -25.05 17.42 4.08
N ASN A 286 -24.98 17.63 5.39
CA ASN A 286 -24.33 18.79 6.02
C ASN A 286 -22.83 18.57 6.31
N ILE A 287 -22.31 17.36 6.06
CA ILE A 287 -20.91 17.01 6.30
C ILE A 287 -20.05 17.56 5.16
N VAL A 288 -19.03 18.34 5.51
CA VAL A 288 -18.01 18.85 4.59
C VAL A 288 -16.70 18.13 4.88
N ILE A 289 -16.11 17.56 3.84
CA ILE A 289 -14.79 16.92 3.89
C ILE A 289 -13.79 17.87 3.25
N ALA A 290 -12.68 18.14 3.94
CA ALA A 290 -11.62 18.98 3.41
C ALA A 290 -10.87 18.27 2.28
N ASP A 291 -10.48 19.03 1.25
CA ASP A 291 -9.56 18.54 0.22
C ASP A 291 -8.20 18.18 0.84
N TYR A 292 -7.52 17.20 0.23
CA TYR A 292 -6.25 16.68 0.70
C TYR A 292 -5.20 16.66 -0.41
N VAL A 293 -3.93 16.81 -0.06
CA VAL A 293 -2.82 16.72 -1.01
C VAL A 293 -1.92 15.58 -0.59
N ILE A 294 -1.85 14.53 -1.40
CA ILE A 294 -0.82 13.51 -1.28
C ILE A 294 0.48 14.11 -1.85
N PRO A 295 1.58 14.14 -1.08
CA PRO A 295 2.82 14.77 -1.50
C PRO A 295 3.43 14.04 -2.71
N SER A 296 4.32 14.75 -3.40
CA SER A 296 5.09 14.20 -4.51
C SER A 296 6.07 13.10 -4.06
N ASN A 297 6.68 12.43 -5.05
CA ASN A 297 7.66 11.36 -4.90
C ASN A 297 7.08 9.99 -4.54
N MET A 298 5.81 9.74 -4.85
CA MET A 298 5.24 8.40 -4.70
C MET A 298 5.85 7.47 -5.78
N PRO A 299 6.54 6.38 -5.39
CA PRO A 299 7.13 5.46 -6.35
C PRO A 299 6.05 4.59 -6.99
N VAL A 300 6.19 4.24 -8.26
CA VAL A 300 5.38 3.21 -8.90
C VAL A 300 6.31 2.27 -9.64
N VAL A 301 6.29 1.00 -9.26
CA VAL A 301 7.23 -0.01 -9.74
C VAL A 301 6.50 -1.04 -10.58
N ARG A 302 7.11 -1.43 -11.70
CA ARG A 302 6.53 -2.39 -12.64
C ARG A 302 6.14 -3.69 -11.98
N ASN A 303 4.94 -4.16 -12.29
CA ASN A 303 4.34 -5.39 -11.78
C ASN A 303 4.27 -5.47 -10.24
N LYS A 304 4.32 -4.32 -9.57
CA LYS A 304 4.17 -4.19 -8.11
C LYS A 304 3.00 -3.28 -7.76
N ARG A 305 2.61 -3.34 -6.49
CA ARG A 305 1.63 -2.43 -5.89
C ARG A 305 2.32 -1.43 -4.99
N THR A 306 1.93 -0.17 -5.11
CA THR A 306 2.31 0.91 -4.20
C THR A 306 1.09 1.25 -3.36
N ASN A 307 1.11 0.87 -2.09
CA ASN A 307 0.03 1.14 -1.15
C ASN A 307 0.33 2.46 -0.44
N ILE A 308 -0.56 3.44 -0.61
CA ILE A 308 -0.55 4.75 0.03
C ILE A 308 -1.73 4.76 1.01
N SER A 309 -1.45 4.75 2.30
CA SER A 309 -2.51 4.68 3.32
C SER A 309 -2.32 5.72 4.41
N GLY A 310 -3.39 6.27 4.95
CA GLY A 310 -3.32 7.24 6.04
C GLY A 310 -4.66 7.84 6.39
N HIS A 311 -4.64 8.89 7.20
CA HIS A 311 -5.81 9.70 7.56
C HIS A 311 -6.05 10.81 6.53
N ILE A 312 -6.45 10.42 5.32
CA ILE A 312 -6.62 11.28 4.14
C ILE A 312 -7.91 12.10 4.23
N VAL A 313 -8.95 11.57 4.87
CA VAL A 313 -10.28 12.14 4.99
C VAL A 313 -10.41 12.92 6.30
N SER A 314 -10.63 14.24 6.21
CA SER A 314 -10.91 15.08 7.38
C SER A 314 -12.33 15.64 7.31
N VAL A 315 -13.19 15.23 8.24
CA VAL A 315 -14.53 15.81 8.43
C VAL A 315 -14.43 17.07 9.32
N SER A 316 -15.14 18.13 8.95
CA SER A 316 -15.01 19.52 9.46
C SER A 316 -15.18 19.75 10.98
N ASP A 317 -15.47 18.72 11.76
CA ASP A 317 -15.87 18.82 13.17
C ASP A 317 -14.70 18.49 14.11
N LYS A 318 -13.65 17.86 13.57
CA LYS A 318 -12.39 17.58 14.24
C LYS A 318 -11.25 17.67 13.22
N PRO A 319 -10.24 18.54 13.41
CA PRO A 319 -9.03 18.44 12.60
C PRO A 319 -8.37 17.09 12.90
N SER A 320 -8.17 16.27 11.86
CA SER A 320 -7.32 15.08 11.97
C SER A 320 -5.89 15.55 12.27
N PRO A 321 -5.24 15.12 13.36
CA PRO A 321 -3.85 15.46 13.62
C PRO A 321 -3.00 14.97 12.46
N ALA A 322 -2.33 15.90 11.76
CA ALA A 322 -1.36 15.69 10.67
C ALA A 322 -1.43 14.31 10.00
N ALA A 323 -2.23 14.19 8.94
CA ALA A 323 -2.36 12.97 8.14
C ALA A 323 -0.99 12.30 7.89
N LYS A 324 -0.70 11.22 8.62
CA LYS A 324 0.48 10.40 8.40
C LYS A 324 0.17 9.44 7.27
N LEU A 325 0.80 9.67 6.12
CA LEU A 325 0.78 8.72 5.00
C LEU A 325 1.87 7.68 5.20
N SER A 326 1.50 6.42 5.06
CA SER A 326 2.37 5.26 4.94
C SER A 326 2.41 4.81 3.50
N VAL A 327 3.61 4.57 2.98
CA VAL A 327 3.85 4.19 1.59
C VAL A 327 4.68 2.91 1.56
N THR A 328 4.11 1.84 1.02
CA THR A 328 4.80 0.56 0.86
C THR A 328 4.75 0.09 -0.58
N VAL A 329 5.83 -0.55 -1.05
CA VAL A 329 5.87 -1.22 -2.35
C VAL A 329 5.94 -2.72 -2.09
N SER A 330 4.89 -3.46 -2.43
CA SER A 330 4.79 -4.90 -2.19
C SER A 330 5.01 -5.71 -3.46
N ASP A 331 5.66 -6.87 -3.30
CA ASP A 331 5.81 -7.87 -4.36
C ASP A 331 4.51 -8.68 -4.50
N GLY A 332 4.07 -8.89 -5.73
CA GLY A 332 2.86 -9.66 -6.03
C GLY A 332 1.55 -8.87 -5.93
N TRP A 333 0.52 -9.49 -6.51
CA TRP A 333 -0.87 -9.02 -6.50
C TRP A 333 -1.72 -9.76 -5.46
N SER A 334 -1.07 -10.55 -4.61
CA SER A 334 -1.72 -11.37 -3.60
C SER A 334 -2.27 -10.55 -2.43
N ASP A 335 -3.23 -11.18 -1.78
CA ASP A 335 -3.96 -10.93 -0.52
C ASP A 335 -3.19 -10.41 0.71
N GLY A 336 -2.01 -9.81 0.54
CA GLY A 336 -1.25 -9.20 1.61
C GLY A 336 -2.10 -8.15 2.32
N THR A 337 -2.63 -8.54 3.48
CA THR A 337 -3.23 -7.67 4.48
C THR A 337 -2.38 -6.42 4.56
N ILE A 338 -3.00 -5.25 4.37
CA ILE A 338 -2.38 -3.95 4.63
C ILE A 338 -1.71 -4.08 5.99
N GLU A 339 -0.38 -3.91 6.08
CA GLU A 339 0.29 -3.68 7.35
C GLU A 339 -0.40 -2.44 7.93
N LYS A 340 -1.33 -2.67 8.85
CA LYS A 340 -2.02 -1.59 9.53
C LYS A 340 -0.98 -1.01 10.47
N ASP A 341 -0.35 0.12 10.18
CA ASP A 341 0.57 0.75 11.14
C ASP A 341 -0.10 0.95 12.50
N VAL A 342 0.71 0.97 13.56
CA VAL A 342 0.25 1.30 14.91
C VAL A 342 -0.38 2.70 14.90
N ASP A 343 -1.56 2.85 15.51
CA ASP A 343 -2.22 4.15 15.66
C ASP A 343 -2.38 4.58 17.13
N LEU A 344 -2.59 5.88 17.32
CA LEU A 344 -2.93 6.46 18.60
C LEU A 344 -4.18 5.78 19.18
N GLY A 345 -4.10 5.31 20.43
CA GLY A 345 -5.21 4.64 21.10
C GLY A 345 -5.37 3.15 20.79
N ASP A 346 -4.47 2.56 19.98
CA ASP A 346 -4.42 1.11 19.82
C ASP A 346 -4.03 0.40 21.13
N TYR A 347 -4.57 -0.81 21.31
CA TYR A 347 -4.17 -1.73 22.35
C TYR A 347 -2.83 -2.34 21.96
N TYR A 348 -1.86 -2.34 22.89
CA TYR A 348 -0.55 -2.94 22.68
C TYR A 348 -0.38 -4.15 23.59
N TYR A 349 0.08 -5.26 23.03
CA TYR A 349 0.14 -6.56 23.69
C TYR A 349 1.55 -6.96 24.14
N ASP A 350 1.64 -7.91 25.07
CA ASP A 350 2.91 -8.45 25.56
C ASP A 350 3.72 -9.19 24.49
N ASP A 351 3.05 -9.75 23.48
CA ASP A 351 3.62 -10.35 22.27
C ASP A 351 4.09 -9.32 21.22
N GLU A 352 4.08 -8.02 21.57
CA GLU A 352 4.54 -6.91 20.72
C GLU A 352 3.69 -6.67 19.46
N THR A 353 2.48 -7.25 19.43
CA THR A 353 1.44 -6.91 18.47
C THR A 353 0.52 -5.80 18.99
N TYR A 354 -0.40 -5.34 18.14
CA TYR A 354 -1.34 -4.29 18.47
C TYR A 354 -2.66 -4.45 17.70
N SER A 355 -3.71 -3.82 18.21
CA SER A 355 -5.01 -3.79 17.54
C SER A 355 -5.85 -2.60 17.98
N THR A 356 -6.75 -2.16 17.10
CA THR A 356 -7.71 -1.08 17.43
C THR A 356 -8.87 -1.58 18.28
N THR A 357 -9.31 -2.82 18.06
CA THR A 357 -10.34 -3.48 18.88
C THR A 357 -9.66 -4.34 19.93
N PHE A 358 -10.19 -4.36 21.16
CA PHE A 358 -9.63 -5.16 22.24
C PHE A 358 -9.74 -6.65 21.93
N ASP A 359 -8.60 -7.28 21.68
CA ASP A 359 -8.43 -8.72 21.68
C ASP A 359 -8.28 -9.23 23.12
N ASN A 360 -9.29 -9.94 23.61
CA ASN A 360 -9.31 -10.51 24.95
C ASN A 360 -8.55 -11.85 25.05
N THR A 361 -8.02 -12.36 23.94
CA THR A 361 -7.19 -13.58 23.90
C THR A 361 -5.71 -13.29 24.15
N LYS A 362 -5.32 -12.00 24.11
CA LYS A 362 -3.95 -11.53 24.33
C LYS A 362 -3.86 -10.68 25.60
N THR A 363 -2.67 -10.62 26.19
CA THR A 363 -2.43 -9.78 27.37
C THR A 363 -2.11 -8.36 26.93
N CYS A 364 -3.08 -7.45 27.00
CA CYS A 364 -2.82 -6.04 26.77
C CYS A 364 -1.94 -5.50 27.90
N ILE A 365 -0.90 -4.75 27.55
CA ILE A 365 0.05 -4.15 28.51
C ILE A 365 0.02 -2.63 28.51
N GLY A 366 -0.59 -2.00 27.51
CA GLY A 366 -0.72 -0.56 27.46
C GLY A 366 -1.51 -0.05 26.27
N ILE A 367 -1.78 1.25 26.28
CA ILE A 367 -2.43 1.97 25.19
C ILE A 367 -1.40 2.86 24.50
N VAL A 368 -1.35 2.81 23.18
CA VAL A 368 -0.45 3.65 22.38
C VAL A 368 -0.84 5.12 22.53
N TYR A 369 0.12 5.99 22.87
CA TYR A 369 -0.11 7.43 22.97
C TYR A 369 0.84 8.26 22.08
N GLU A 370 1.91 7.65 21.57
CA GLU A 370 2.87 8.26 20.67
C GLU A 370 3.30 7.23 19.63
N VAL A 371 3.35 7.62 18.36
CA VAL A 371 3.80 6.77 17.25
C VAL A 371 4.88 7.53 16.48
N ASN A 372 6.04 6.92 16.31
CA ASN A 372 7.16 7.46 15.58
C ASN A 372 6.87 7.50 14.07
N ALA A 373 7.76 8.15 13.31
CA ALA A 373 7.61 8.31 11.86
C ALA A 373 7.63 6.98 11.09
N ASP A 374 8.17 5.92 11.67
CA ASP A 374 8.24 4.59 11.07
C ASP A 374 6.90 3.81 11.12
N GLY A 375 5.90 4.30 11.86
CA GLY A 375 4.60 3.64 12.03
C GLY A 375 4.65 2.33 12.84
N LYS A 376 5.82 1.95 13.36
CA LYS A 376 6.08 0.65 14.00
C LYS A 376 6.75 0.78 15.36
N SER A 377 7.17 1.97 15.75
CA SER A 377 7.70 2.25 17.07
C SER A 377 7.02 3.47 17.69
N GLY A 378 7.19 3.65 18.99
CA GLY A 378 6.56 4.76 19.71
C GLY A 378 6.52 4.53 21.21
N LYS A 379 5.49 5.06 21.87
CA LYS A 379 5.32 4.93 23.31
C LYS A 379 3.91 4.51 23.68
N ILE A 380 3.83 3.66 24.70
CA ILE A 380 2.60 3.19 25.32
C ILE A 380 2.54 3.67 26.78
N VAL A 381 1.33 3.91 27.26
CA VAL A 381 1.07 4.16 28.68
C VAL A 381 0.61 2.88 29.37
N GLY A 382 1.14 2.64 30.56
CA GLY A 382 0.81 1.45 31.34
C GLY A 382 -0.64 1.46 31.85
N LEU A 383 -1.22 0.27 31.96
CA LEU A 383 -2.60 0.10 32.42
C LEU A 383 -2.78 0.43 33.91
N THR A 384 -1.72 0.29 34.71
CA THR A 384 -1.71 0.55 36.15
C THR A 384 -1.31 1.99 36.48
N GLN A 385 -1.69 2.44 37.67
CA GLN A 385 -1.22 3.66 38.31
C GLN A 385 -1.45 3.54 39.82
N THR A 386 -0.81 4.38 40.61
CA THR A 386 -1.21 4.56 42.01
C THR A 386 -2.55 5.31 42.09
N GLY A 387 -3.30 5.07 43.14
CA GLY A 387 -4.39 5.94 43.57
C GLY A 387 -3.89 7.12 44.40
N MET A 388 -4.83 7.91 44.92
CA MET A 388 -4.51 8.95 45.91
C MET A 388 -4.12 8.37 47.27
N GLN A 389 -4.67 7.20 47.64
CA GLN A 389 -4.44 6.58 48.95
C GLN A 389 -3.05 5.95 49.09
N ASP A 390 -2.45 5.55 47.96
CA ASP A 390 -1.14 4.91 47.83
C ASP A 390 -0.18 5.74 46.96
N SER A 391 -0.51 7.03 46.79
CA SER A 391 0.30 8.03 46.10
C SER A 391 1.74 8.09 46.64
N LYS A 392 2.68 8.51 45.79
CA LYS A 392 4.11 8.46 46.11
C LYS A 392 4.71 9.86 46.15
N LYS A 393 5.75 10.00 46.98
CA LYS A 393 6.67 11.12 46.93
C LYS A 393 7.67 10.94 45.79
N TRP A 394 8.14 12.06 45.23
CA TRP A 394 9.25 12.03 44.30
C TRP A 394 10.55 11.66 45.02
N SER A 395 10.78 12.20 46.22
CA SER A 395 11.84 11.81 47.15
C SER A 395 11.42 12.01 48.61
N GLU A 396 12.03 11.26 49.52
CA GLU A 396 11.88 11.45 50.98
C GLU A 396 12.66 12.67 51.51
N GLU A 397 13.54 13.27 50.70
CA GLU A 397 14.42 14.37 51.11
C GLU A 397 14.54 15.47 50.04
N ASN A 398 14.84 16.69 50.49
CA ASN A 398 15.04 17.85 49.62
C ASN A 398 16.53 17.97 49.23
N VAL A 399 16.96 17.17 48.26
CA VAL A 399 18.34 17.13 47.75
C VAL A 399 18.34 17.24 46.22
N GLU A 400 19.36 17.88 45.64
CA GLU A 400 19.58 17.81 44.19
C GLU A 400 20.04 16.41 43.80
N THR A 401 19.39 15.82 42.80
CA THR A 401 19.71 14.48 42.29
C THR A 401 20.34 14.51 40.90
N GLY A 402 20.15 15.60 40.15
CA GLY A 402 20.62 15.73 38.76
C GLY A 402 19.69 15.08 37.74
N ALA A 403 18.54 14.55 38.14
CA ALA A 403 17.56 13.92 37.24
C ALA A 403 16.75 14.97 36.47
N THR A 404 17.43 15.80 35.66
CA THR A 404 16.85 17.01 35.03
C THR A 404 16.47 16.83 33.56
N ASN A 405 16.57 15.62 32.99
CA ASN A 405 16.21 15.40 31.59
C ASN A 405 14.71 15.64 31.39
N THR A 406 14.34 16.45 30.41
CA THR A 406 12.95 16.87 30.20
C THR A 406 12.19 15.99 29.21
N THR A 407 12.90 15.26 28.34
CA THR A 407 12.34 14.48 27.23
C THR A 407 12.59 12.98 27.33
N ASP A 408 13.45 12.53 28.25
CA ASP A 408 13.79 11.12 28.43
C ASP A 408 13.77 10.74 29.92
N GLY A 409 12.67 10.14 30.34
CA GLY A 409 12.50 9.65 31.70
C GLY A 409 13.41 8.47 32.04
N ARG A 410 13.86 7.67 31.06
CA ARG A 410 14.82 6.58 31.32
C ARG A 410 16.17 7.12 31.74
N ALA A 411 16.62 8.22 31.14
CA ALA A 411 17.84 8.92 31.57
C ALA A 411 17.73 9.39 33.04
N ASN A 412 16.56 9.87 33.46
CA ASN A 412 16.31 10.24 34.86
C ASN A 412 16.30 9.02 35.79
N MET A 413 15.67 7.91 35.39
CA MET A 413 15.73 6.64 36.14
C MET A 413 17.18 6.19 36.36
N ALA A 414 18.00 6.22 35.29
CA ALA A 414 19.41 5.86 35.36
C ALA A 414 20.22 6.81 36.27
N THR A 415 19.88 8.09 36.29
CA THR A 415 20.52 9.09 37.16
C THR A 415 20.26 8.77 38.64
N ILE A 416 19.00 8.47 39.01
CA ILE A 416 18.65 8.06 40.38
C ILE A 416 19.32 6.74 40.75
N ALA A 417 19.34 5.77 39.84
CA ALA A 417 20.01 4.49 40.07
C ALA A 417 21.51 4.65 40.33
N ALA A 418 22.20 5.46 39.53
CA ALA A 418 23.61 5.78 39.72
C ALA A 418 23.86 6.50 41.05
N LEU A 419 22.97 7.43 41.43
CA LEU A 419 23.06 8.14 42.70
C LEU A 419 22.90 7.18 43.91
N ILE A 420 21.99 6.21 43.83
CA ILE A 420 21.84 5.15 44.84
C ILE A 420 23.10 4.27 44.89
N ALA A 421 23.58 3.79 43.74
CA ALA A 421 24.75 2.91 43.66
C ALA A 421 26.02 3.59 44.21
N ASN A 422 26.21 4.87 43.94
CA ASN A 422 27.38 5.64 44.37
C ASN A 422 27.26 6.19 45.81
N SER A 423 26.14 5.95 46.49
CA SER A 423 25.87 6.50 47.83
C SER A 423 26.63 5.78 48.96
N ASN A 424 27.35 4.70 48.66
CA ASN A 424 27.97 3.80 49.65
C ASN A 424 26.96 3.30 50.71
N GLY A 425 25.72 3.02 50.28
CA GLY A 425 24.64 2.52 51.14
C GLY A 425 23.90 3.59 51.95
N SER A 426 24.23 4.87 51.78
CA SER A 426 23.49 5.97 52.43
C SER A 426 22.14 6.29 51.75
N LYS A 427 21.92 5.79 50.53
CA LYS A 427 20.66 5.91 49.79
C LYS A 427 20.19 4.56 49.28
N SER A 428 18.89 4.40 49.16
CA SER A 428 18.19 3.27 48.55
C SER A 428 17.02 3.76 47.71
N TRP A 429 16.35 2.84 47.01
CA TRP A 429 15.11 3.15 46.30
C TRP A 429 13.99 3.63 47.24
N ASP A 430 14.04 3.33 48.54
CA ASP A 430 13.08 3.86 49.51
C ASP A 430 13.21 5.37 49.69
N ASN A 431 14.36 5.97 49.37
CA ASN A 431 14.52 7.42 49.34
C ASN A 431 13.83 8.08 48.13
N TYR A 432 13.41 7.29 47.13
CA TYR A 432 12.81 7.75 45.87
C TYR A 432 11.54 6.96 45.53
N PRO A 433 10.44 7.11 46.32
CA PRO A 433 9.29 6.21 46.27
C PRO A 433 8.58 6.12 44.91
N ALA A 434 8.47 7.24 44.17
CA ALA A 434 7.87 7.24 42.83
C ALA A 434 8.71 6.42 41.83
N PHE A 435 10.03 6.53 41.90
CA PHE A 435 10.93 5.78 41.04
C PHE A 435 10.92 4.29 41.39
N LYS A 436 10.94 3.96 42.70
CA LYS A 436 10.80 2.59 43.20
C LYS A 436 9.52 1.92 42.71
N TRP A 437 8.39 2.62 42.78
CA TRP A 437 7.11 2.06 42.31
C TRP A 437 7.17 1.67 40.83
N VAL A 438 7.89 2.44 40.01
CA VAL A 438 8.06 2.12 38.58
C VAL A 438 9.00 0.94 38.37
N THR A 439 10.11 0.81 39.11
CA THR A 439 10.98 -0.37 38.99
C THR A 439 10.22 -1.65 39.32
N GLU A 440 9.32 -1.59 40.32
CA GLU A 440 8.45 -2.72 40.68
C GLU A 440 7.52 -3.14 39.51
N GLN A 441 7.12 -2.22 38.62
CA GLN A 441 6.34 -2.57 37.41
C GLN A 441 7.15 -3.37 36.37
N ASN A 442 8.48 -3.38 36.48
CA ASN A 442 9.36 -4.22 35.67
C ASN A 442 9.65 -5.59 36.32
N ASN A 443 8.94 -5.95 37.40
CA ASN A 443 9.30 -7.08 38.27
C ASN A 443 10.71 -6.94 38.88
N ASN A 444 11.15 -5.70 39.09
CA ASN A 444 12.49 -5.38 39.57
C ASN A 444 12.42 -4.59 40.89
N THR A 445 12.76 -5.25 41.99
CA THR A 445 12.54 -4.73 43.35
C THR A 445 13.75 -4.02 43.96
N GLY A 446 14.79 -3.69 43.17
CA GLY A 446 15.96 -3.04 43.77
C GLY A 446 17.07 -2.53 42.86
N ASN A 447 16.98 -2.63 41.53
CA ASN A 447 18.06 -2.15 40.67
C ASN A 447 17.60 -1.79 39.25
N TRP A 448 17.53 -0.52 38.89
CA TRP A 448 17.24 -0.12 37.51
C TRP A 448 18.28 -0.67 36.52
N ASP A 449 17.82 -1.41 35.52
CA ASP A 449 18.61 -1.92 34.40
C ASP A 449 18.09 -1.30 33.10
N ALA A 450 18.82 -0.33 32.56
CA ALA A 450 18.43 0.36 31.33
C ALA A 450 18.28 -0.57 30.11
N THR A 451 18.85 -1.79 30.16
CA THR A 451 18.75 -2.79 29.08
C THR A 451 17.45 -3.58 29.16
N ASN A 452 17.07 -4.00 30.37
CA ASN A 452 15.98 -4.95 30.58
C ASN A 452 14.68 -4.31 31.12
N ASP A 453 14.79 -3.22 31.87
CA ASP A 453 13.63 -2.51 32.39
C ASP A 453 12.97 -1.68 31.28
N LYS A 454 11.72 -1.99 30.98
CA LYS A 454 10.99 -1.40 29.86
C LYS A 454 10.10 -0.23 30.28
N TRP A 455 9.52 -0.29 31.48
CA TRP A 455 8.66 0.75 32.08
C TRP A 455 9.50 1.78 32.84
N TYR A 456 9.20 3.06 32.65
CA TYR A 456 9.90 4.16 33.33
C TYR A 456 8.96 5.30 33.70
N LEU A 457 9.40 6.12 34.67
CA LEU A 457 8.68 7.31 35.09
C LEU A 457 8.87 8.40 34.02
N PRO A 458 7.80 8.87 33.35
CA PRO A 458 7.94 9.80 32.23
C PRO A 458 8.63 11.10 32.65
N ALA A 459 9.48 11.65 31.78
CA ALA A 459 9.95 13.02 31.93
C ALA A 459 8.81 14.02 31.66
N LYS A 460 8.99 15.29 32.05
CA LYS A 460 7.91 16.30 31.98
C LYS A 460 7.33 16.47 30.57
N ASP A 461 8.16 16.42 29.52
CA ASP A 461 7.71 16.63 28.15
C ASP A 461 7.04 15.37 27.59
N GLU A 462 7.47 14.18 28.02
CA GLU A 462 6.80 12.93 27.67
C GLU A 462 5.41 12.82 28.31
N PHE A 463 5.27 13.27 29.56
CA PHE A 463 3.97 13.35 30.22
C PHE A 463 3.07 14.41 29.60
N SER A 464 3.62 15.54 29.16
CA SER A 464 2.89 16.57 28.41
C SER A 464 2.40 16.04 27.07
N ALA A 465 3.23 15.27 26.36
CA ALA A 465 2.84 14.59 25.13
C ALA A 465 1.72 13.58 25.37
N LEU A 466 1.82 12.77 26.43
CA LEU A 466 0.76 11.84 26.86
C LEU A 466 -0.56 12.57 27.18
N TYR A 467 -0.52 13.69 27.90
CA TYR A 467 -1.74 14.48 28.14
C TYR A 467 -2.33 15.02 26.84
N THR A 468 -1.50 15.51 25.93
CA THR A 468 -1.94 16.02 24.62
C THR A 468 -2.62 14.92 23.80
N ALA A 469 -2.03 13.73 23.76
CA ALA A 469 -2.58 12.55 23.11
C ALA A 469 -3.90 12.12 23.76
N TYR A 470 -3.95 12.08 25.09
CA TYR A 470 -5.14 11.77 25.89
C TYR A 470 -6.31 12.74 25.61
N ASP A 471 -6.03 14.03 25.50
CA ASP A 471 -7.03 15.06 25.21
C ASP A 471 -7.49 15.02 23.74
N THR A 472 -6.54 14.91 22.80
CA THR A 472 -6.79 14.90 21.35
C THR A 472 -7.58 13.67 20.91
N TYR A 473 -7.27 12.49 21.47
CA TYR A 473 -8.01 11.26 21.18
C TYR A 473 -9.46 11.32 21.68
N GLY A 474 -9.74 12.15 22.69
CA GLY A 474 -10.98 12.15 23.43
C GLY A 474 -10.80 11.46 24.78
N LYS A 475 -10.85 12.24 25.86
CA LYS A 475 -10.56 11.77 27.22
C LYS A 475 -11.40 10.59 27.67
N ASP A 476 -12.69 10.60 27.35
CA ASP A 476 -13.62 9.53 27.71
C ASP A 476 -13.36 8.25 26.89
N ASP A 477 -13.05 8.39 25.60
CA ASP A 477 -12.74 7.28 24.71
C ASP A 477 -11.40 6.63 25.10
N PHE A 478 -10.38 7.44 25.39
CA PHE A 478 -9.08 6.94 25.85
C PHE A 478 -9.21 6.23 27.21
N ASN A 479 -9.99 6.79 28.13
CA ASN A 479 -10.29 6.14 29.41
C ASN A 479 -11.07 4.84 29.22
N THR A 480 -11.98 4.78 28.25
CA THR A 480 -12.73 3.56 27.92
C THR A 480 -11.80 2.47 27.37
N LYS A 481 -10.80 2.82 26.54
CA LYS A 481 -9.74 1.89 26.12
C LYS A 481 -8.98 1.33 27.33
N LEU A 482 -8.51 2.22 28.22
CA LEU A 482 -7.79 1.82 29.44
C LEU A 482 -8.61 0.84 30.29
N THR A 483 -9.89 1.14 30.57
CA THR A 483 -10.72 0.29 31.42
C THR A 483 -11.16 -1.00 30.73
N THR A 484 -11.35 -0.98 29.41
CA THR A 484 -11.65 -2.19 28.62
C THR A 484 -10.50 -3.20 28.70
N ALA A 485 -9.25 -2.72 28.69
CA ALA A 485 -8.06 -3.54 28.89
C ALA A 485 -7.80 -3.94 30.36
N GLY A 486 -8.72 -3.61 31.29
CA GLY A 486 -8.56 -3.90 32.72
C GLY A 486 -7.69 -2.89 33.48
N GLY A 487 -7.33 -1.76 32.85
CA GLY A 487 -6.55 -0.69 33.45
C GLY A 487 -7.38 0.33 34.24
N ILE A 488 -6.66 1.32 34.79
CA ILE A 488 -7.24 2.40 35.60
C ILE A 488 -7.39 3.66 34.74
N LYS A 489 -8.55 4.31 34.78
CA LYS A 489 -8.76 5.57 34.05
C LYS A 489 -7.92 6.72 34.61
N PHE A 490 -7.52 7.64 33.75
CA PHE A 490 -7.05 8.94 34.21
C PHE A 490 -8.18 9.71 34.91
N ASN A 491 -7.80 10.45 35.94
CA ASN A 491 -8.66 11.39 36.68
C ASN A 491 -7.99 12.76 36.74
N ASN A 492 -8.73 13.78 37.19
CA ASN A 492 -8.29 15.16 37.39
C ASN A 492 -7.29 15.31 38.57
N ASN A 493 -6.19 14.57 38.51
CA ASN A 493 -5.13 14.54 39.51
C ASN A 493 -3.82 15.08 38.91
N TYR A 494 -2.84 15.29 39.79
CA TYR A 494 -1.46 15.59 39.42
C TYR A 494 -0.64 14.30 39.36
N TYR A 495 0.09 14.12 38.27
CA TYR A 495 0.93 12.97 37.99
C TYR A 495 2.40 13.38 38.04
N LEU A 496 3.20 12.69 38.85
CA LEU A 496 4.63 13.00 38.99
C LEU A 496 5.38 12.66 37.71
N SER A 497 6.24 13.60 37.28
CA SER A 497 7.27 13.30 36.29
C SER A 497 8.58 12.94 36.98
N SER A 498 9.49 12.31 36.25
CA SER A 498 10.85 12.03 36.71
C SER A 498 11.76 13.27 36.74
N THR A 499 11.34 14.38 36.13
CA THR A 499 12.17 15.57 35.96
C THR A 499 12.25 16.39 37.25
N GLU A 500 13.47 16.56 37.75
CA GLU A 500 13.82 17.46 38.84
C GLU A 500 13.75 18.93 38.38
N SER A 501 13.25 19.81 39.25
CA SER A 501 13.27 21.26 39.03
C SER A 501 14.36 21.95 39.87
N SER A 502 14.51 21.53 41.13
CA SER A 502 15.55 22.01 42.06
C SER A 502 15.68 21.04 43.23
N SER A 503 16.53 21.35 44.21
CA SER A 503 16.66 20.58 45.46
C SER A 503 15.33 20.31 46.17
N ASN A 504 14.40 21.27 46.15
CA ASN A 504 13.10 21.14 46.83
C ASN A 504 11.96 20.67 45.91
N TYR A 505 12.06 20.89 44.59
CA TYR A 505 10.92 20.78 43.68
C TYR A 505 11.12 19.77 42.55
N SER A 506 10.05 19.05 42.20
CA SER A 506 9.94 18.18 41.03
C SER A 506 8.78 18.61 40.13
N TRP A 507 8.85 18.26 38.85
CA TRP A 507 7.78 18.54 37.90
C TRP A 507 6.63 17.53 37.99
N TYR A 508 5.41 18.00 37.79
CA TYR A 508 4.20 17.19 37.62
C TYR A 508 3.39 17.67 36.41
N THR A 509 2.52 16.82 35.90
CA THR A 509 1.52 17.16 34.88
C THR A 509 0.11 17.00 35.43
N SER A 510 -0.75 17.99 35.19
CA SER A 510 -2.15 17.95 35.58
C SER A 510 -3.02 17.34 34.48
N PHE A 511 -3.70 16.23 34.79
CA PHE A 511 -4.65 15.62 33.86
C PHE A 511 -6.05 16.23 33.92
N SER A 512 -6.22 17.33 34.68
CA SER A 512 -7.41 18.20 34.59
C SER A 512 -7.30 19.27 33.49
N GLY A 513 -6.13 19.39 32.86
CA GLY A 513 -5.87 20.34 31.77
C GLY A 513 -5.19 21.65 32.16
N SER A 514 -4.73 21.79 33.40
CA SER A 514 -3.98 22.96 33.86
C SER A 514 -2.47 22.95 33.51
N GLY A 515 -2.02 21.98 32.71
CA GLY A 515 -0.65 21.90 32.20
C GLY A 515 0.37 21.32 33.18
N THR A 516 1.65 21.62 32.94
CA THR A 516 2.79 21.19 33.77
C THR A 516 3.11 22.21 34.85
N GLY A 517 3.43 21.75 36.06
CA GLY A 517 3.83 22.60 37.19
C GLY A 517 4.92 21.96 38.05
N VAL A 518 5.33 22.65 39.11
CA VAL A 518 6.31 22.15 40.08
C VAL A 518 5.68 21.99 41.45
N SER A 519 6.10 20.96 42.19
CA SER A 519 5.67 20.73 43.58
C SER A 519 6.83 20.21 44.41
N GLU A 520 6.72 20.35 45.74
CA GLU A 520 7.74 19.85 46.67
C GLU A 520 7.91 18.34 46.50
N LYS A 521 9.16 17.87 46.48
CA LYS A 521 9.48 16.46 46.23
C LYS A 521 8.86 15.51 47.25
N ILE A 522 8.65 16.00 48.46
CA ILE A 522 8.09 15.26 49.59
C ILE A 522 6.56 15.17 49.57
N ASN A 523 5.90 15.85 48.61
CA ASN A 523 4.45 15.76 48.43
C ASN A 523 4.07 14.47 47.69
N ASN A 524 2.91 13.92 48.06
CA ASN A 524 2.40 12.70 47.45
C ASN A 524 1.50 13.01 46.24
N TYR A 525 1.75 12.31 45.15
CA TYR A 525 1.01 12.43 43.90
C TYR A 525 0.87 11.08 43.19
N VAL A 526 0.04 11.08 42.14
CA VAL A 526 -0.19 9.86 41.36
C VAL A 526 1.04 9.54 40.52
N VAL A 527 1.35 8.25 40.41
CA VAL A 527 2.44 7.75 39.57
C VAL A 527 1.86 6.79 38.52
N ARG A 528 2.30 6.95 37.28
CA ARG A 528 1.98 6.09 36.14
C ARG A 528 3.21 6.00 35.24
N CYS A 529 3.51 4.79 34.76
CA CYS A 529 4.67 4.55 33.91
C CYS A 529 4.30 4.55 32.42
N ILE A 530 5.32 4.78 31.60
CA ILE A 530 5.28 4.61 30.14
C ILE A 530 6.39 3.66 29.70
N ARG A 531 6.29 3.16 28.48
CA ARG A 531 7.30 2.30 27.84
C ARG A 531 7.45 2.70 26.38
N VAL A 532 8.66 2.57 25.84
CA VAL A 532 8.92 2.61 24.39
C VAL A 532 8.64 1.23 23.78
N PHE A 533 8.05 1.18 22.60
CA PHE A 533 7.79 -0.05 21.86
C PHE A 533 8.41 -0.02 20.47
N GLU A 534 8.66 -1.22 19.94
CA GLU A 534 8.96 -1.50 18.53
C GLU A 534 8.15 -2.76 18.16
N CYS A 535 7.40 -2.71 17.07
CA CYS A 535 6.64 -3.84 16.56
C CYS A 535 7.50 -4.65 15.62
N HIS A 536 7.50 -5.97 15.81
CA HIS A 536 8.11 -6.88 14.86
C HIS A 536 7.15 -7.21 13.72
N LYS A 537 7.74 -7.39 12.53
CA LYS A 537 7.03 -7.82 11.33
C LYS A 537 6.27 -9.11 11.65
N ALA A 538 4.96 -9.15 11.38
CA ALA A 538 4.29 -10.44 11.25
C ALA A 538 4.84 -11.07 9.98
N ASP A 539 5.65 -12.12 10.13
CA ASP A 539 6.12 -12.94 9.00
C ASP A 539 4.97 -13.75 8.38
#